data_AF-A0A5R2NGY3-F1
#
_entry.id   AF-A0A5R2NGY3-F1
#
_cell.length_a   1.000
_cell.length_b   1.000
_cell.length_c   1.000
_cell.angle_alpha   90.00
_cell.angle_beta   90.00
_cell.angle_gamma   90.00
#
_symmetry.space_group_name_H-M   'P 1'
#
loop_
_entity.id
_entity.type
_entity.pdbx_description
1 polymer ?
#
loop_
_entity_poly.entity_id
_entity_poly.type
_entity_poly.pdbx_seq_one_letter_code
_entity_poly.pdbx_strand_id
1 'polypeptide(L)' 'MPNMSLASPSPANPLVVAIAYDGLCTFEFGVAAEVFALPRPEMGPDWYRFAVAGIDAGEMR' A
#
# COMPACT_ATOMS: atom_id res chain seq x y z
N MET A 1 17.38 25.56 20.73
CA MET A 1 16.40 25.68 19.63
C MET A 1 15.55 24.41 19.66
N PRO A 2 14.21 24.49 19.71
CA PRO A 2 13.40 23.28 19.70
C PRO A 2 13.49 22.66 18.30
N ASN A 3 13.77 21.37 18.25
CA ASN A 3 13.82 20.61 17.01
C ASN A 3 12.40 20.59 16.42
N MET A 4 12.18 21.34 15.35
CA MET A 4 10.89 21.36 14.65
C MET A 4 10.75 20.01 13.96
N SER A 5 9.95 19.12 14.53
CA SER A 5 9.59 17.85 13.90
C SER A 5 8.99 18.18 12.53
N LEU A 6 9.78 18.01 11.48
CA LEU A 6 9.31 18.02 10.10
C LEU A 6 8.52 16.72 9.95
N ALA A 7 7.26 16.74 10.38
CA ALA A 7 6.32 15.70 9.99
C ALA A 7 6.34 15.67 8.47
N SER A 8 6.84 14.56 7.90
CA SER A 8 6.76 14.33 6.46
C SER A 8 5.30 14.54 6.05
N PRO A 9 5.02 15.38 5.04
CA PRO A 9 3.64 15.63 4.65
C PRO A 9 2.99 14.30 4.26
N SER A 10 1.79 14.04 4.77
CA SER A 10 1.02 12.85 4.43
C SER A 10 0.84 12.76 2.90
N PRO A 11 0.92 11.57 2.28
CA PRO A 11 0.76 11.44 0.84
C PRO A 11 -0.61 11.98 0.41
N ALA A 12 -0.66 12.79 -0.66
CA ALA A 12 -1.92 13.33 -1.16
C ALA A 12 -2.93 12.25 -1.59
N ASN A 13 -2.43 11.08 -2.01
CA ASN A 13 -3.21 9.91 -2.41
C ASN A 13 -2.66 8.65 -1.71
N PRO A 14 -3.07 8.36 -0.47
CA PRO A 14 -2.49 7.27 0.31
C PRO A 14 -3.08 5.89 -0.02
N LEU A 15 -3.93 5.76 -1.05
CA LEU A 15 -4.48 4.45 -1.43
C LEU A 15 -3.61 3.80 -2.51
N VAL A 16 -3.01 2.65 -2.19
CA VAL A 16 -2.34 1.77 -3.14
C VAL A 16 -3.26 0.60 -3.46
N VAL A 17 -3.44 0.30 -4.74
CA VAL A 17 -4.23 -0.85 -5.20
C VAL A 17 -3.32 -1.76 -6.03
N ALA A 18 -3.12 -2.99 -5.58
CA ALA A 18 -2.46 -4.02 -6.37
C ALA A 18 -3.49 -4.76 -7.22
N ILE A 19 -3.16 -5.02 -8.48
CA ILE A 19 -4.03 -5.75 -9.39
C ILE A 19 -3.69 -7.24 -9.32
N ALA A 20 -4.71 -8.07 -9.09
CA ALA A 20 -4.62 -9.52 -9.17
C ALA A 20 -5.20 -10.02 -10.51
N TYR A 21 -4.52 -10.98 -11.15
CA TYR A 21 -4.81 -11.46 -12.49
C TYR A 21 -4.29 -12.89 -12.69
N ASP A 22 -4.77 -13.58 -13.74
CA ASP A 22 -4.34 -14.93 -14.08
C ASP A 22 -2.85 -14.99 -14.43
N GLY A 23 -2.12 -15.90 -13.80
CA GLY A 23 -0.66 -15.97 -13.92
C GLY A 23 0.05 -14.84 -13.16
N LEU A 24 -0.57 -14.34 -12.08
CA LEU A 24 -0.02 -13.30 -11.21
C LEU A 24 1.47 -13.51 -10.92
N CYS A 25 2.27 -12.48 -11.16
CA CYS A 25 3.65 -12.45 -10.73
C CYS A 25 3.71 -12.33 -9.19
N THR A 26 3.72 -13.47 -8.51
CA THR A 26 3.52 -13.55 -7.06
C THR A 26 4.63 -12.88 -6.26
N PHE A 27 5.85 -12.83 -6.79
CA PHE A 27 6.99 -12.22 -6.12
C PHE A 27 6.78 -10.70 -6.00
N GLU A 28 6.50 -10.03 -7.11
CA GLU A 28 6.28 -8.58 -7.20
C GLU A 28 5.02 -8.17 -6.45
N PHE A 29 3.96 -8.98 -6.55
CA PHE A 29 2.77 -8.81 -5.72
C PHE A 29 3.11 -8.91 -4.22
N GLY A 30 3.93 -9.89 -3.84
CA GLY A 30 4.42 -10.07 -2.47
C GLY A 30 5.20 -8.86 -1.96
N VAL A 31 6.09 -8.27 -2.78
CA VAL A 31 6.81 -7.04 -2.43
C VAL A 31 5.86 -5.87 -2.19
N ALA A 32 4.86 -5.68 -3.06
CA ALA A 32 3.87 -4.62 -2.88
C ALA A 32 3.05 -4.82 -1.58
N ALA A 33 2.62 -6.06 -1.32
CA ALA A 33 1.90 -6.40 -0.10
C ALA A 33 2.78 -6.22 1.15
N GLU A 34 4.05 -6.60 1.10
CA GLU A 34 4.97 -6.45 2.23
C GLU A 34 5.18 -4.97 2.60
N VAL A 35 5.33 -4.09 1.61
CA VAL A 35 5.54 -2.65 1.83
C VAL A 35 4.27 -1.95 2.31
N PHE A 36 3.11 -2.27 1.74
CA PHE A 36 1.90 -1.45 1.91
C PHE A 36 0.78 -2.10 2.73
N ALA A 37 0.68 -3.43 2.78
CA ALA A 37 -0.41 -4.11 3.49
C ALA A 37 -0.11 -4.31 4.98
N LEU A 38 1.16 -4.30 5.37
CA LEU A 38 1.58 -4.45 6.76
C LEU A 38 1.49 -3.12 7.52
N PRO A 39 1.08 -3.13 8.80
CA PRO A 39 1.20 -1.95 9.65
C PRO A 39 2.65 -1.44 9.70
N ARG A 40 2.81 -0.13 9.59
CA ARG A 40 4.10 0.59 9.64
C ARG A 40 4.02 1.77 10.62
N PRO A 41 3.88 1.52 11.94
CA PRO A 41 3.78 2.60 12.92
C PRO A 41 4.97 3.57 12.89
N GLU A 42 6.14 3.11 12.45
CA GLU A 42 7.35 3.91 12.24
C GLU A 42 7.22 4.98 11.15
N MET A 43 6.22 4.86 10.26
CA MET A 43 5.96 5.83 9.18
C MET A 43 4.86 6.84 9.53
N GLY A 44 4.25 6.74 10.72
CA GLY A 44 3.20 7.64 11.18
C GLY A 44 1.77 7.19 10.84
N PRO A 45 0.75 7.90 11.37
CA PRO A 45 -0.64 7.48 11.35
C PRO A 45 -1.28 7.52 9.96
N ASP A 46 -0.80 8.37 9.06
CA ASP A 46 -1.34 8.55 7.70
C ASP A 46 -0.48 7.85 6.64
N TRP A 47 0.08 6.69 6.99
CA TRP A 47 0.73 5.82 6.00
C TRP A 47 -0.29 5.37 4.93
N TYR A 48 0.20 4.67 3.93
CA TYR A 48 -0.64 4.14 2.87
C TYR A 48 -1.68 3.13 3.40
N ARG A 49 -2.86 3.18 2.78
CA ARG A 49 -3.87 2.12 2.82
C ARG A 49 -3.68 1.23 1.59
N PHE A 50 -3.91 -0.07 1.76
CA PHE A 50 -3.72 -1.05 0.71
C PHE A 50 -5.03 -1.77 0.38
N ALA A 51 -5.26 -2.02 -0.90
CA ALA A 51 -6.35 -2.86 -1.40
C ALA A 51 -5.86 -3.71 -2.59
N VAL A 52 -6.64 -4.75 -2.91
CA VAL A 52 -6.42 -5.60 -4.08
C VAL A 52 -7.65 -5.55 -4.96
N ALA A 53 -7.45 -5.41 -6.26
CA ALA A 53 -8.53 -5.44 -7.26
C ALA A 53 -8.25 -6.53 -8.30
N GLY A 54 -9.29 -7.30 -8.67
CA GLY A 54 -9.23 -8.18 -9.84
C GLY A 54 -9.33 -7.37 -11.14
N ILE A 55 -8.80 -7.92 -12.24
CA ILE A 55 -8.97 -7.33 -13.58
C ILE A 55 -10.39 -7.48 -14.13
N ASP A 56 -11.09 -8.53 -13.70
CA ASP A 56 -12.44 -8.85 -14.14
C ASP A 56 -13.50 -8.37 -13.15
N ALA A 57 -14.73 -8.21 -13.66
CA ALA A 57 -15.88 -7.97 -12.80
C ALA A 57 -16.29 -9.27 -12.09
N GLY A 58 -16.37 -9.22 -10.75
CA GLY A 58 -16.78 -10.34 -9.92
C GLY A 58 -15.63 -10.91 -9.10
N GLU A 59 -15.86 -12.08 -8.50
CA GLU A 59 -14.84 -12.76 -7.70
C GLU A 59 -13.75 -13.32 -8.61
N MET A 60 -12.49 -13.12 -8.22
CA MET A 60 -11.35 -13.72 -8.89
C MET A 60 -11.41 -15.25 -8.72
N ARG A 61 -11.31 -15.98 -9.82
CA ARG A 61 -11.43 -17.45 -9.86
C ARG A 61 -10.08 -18.13 -9.93
#